data_AF-A0A1S8C5F7-F1
#
_entry.id   AF-A0A1S8C5F7-F1
#
_cell.length_a   1.000
_cell.length_b   1.000
_cell.length_c   1.000
_cell.angle_alpha   90.00
_cell.angle_beta   90.00
_cell.angle_gamma   90.00
#
_symmetry.space_group_name_H-M   'P 1'
#
loop_
_entity.id
_entity.type
_entity.pdbx_description
1 polymer ?
#
loop_
_entity_poly.entity_id
_entity_poly.type
_entity_poly.pdbx_seq_one_letter_code
_entity_poly.pdbx_strand_id
1 'polypeptide(L)'
;MLTDLDHQSTARALRSLAAELTRRERLLAAHGARDVGELPDDVALARLVIVVDEFATLVEDLPGFVSGLVGIAQRGRSLGVHLVLATQRPSGVVSPEIRANCSLRICLRTTDEAEARDVLGSALPPSCPPTGPVARGCGPAAPRRSSSRWP
;
A
#
# COMPACT_ATOMS: atom_id res chain seq x y z
N MET A 1 14.09 9.69 -3.30
CA MET A 1 14.37 8.24 -3.25
C MET A 1 15.35 8.02 -2.10
N LEU A 2 14.97 7.26 -1.06
CA LEU A 2 15.93 6.81 -0.05
C LEU A 2 16.46 5.46 -0.52
N THR A 3 17.78 5.33 -0.65
CA THR A 3 18.43 4.13 -1.20
C THR A 3 19.33 3.41 -0.20
N ASP A 4 19.37 3.88 1.04
CA ASP A 4 20.09 3.21 2.12
C ASP A 4 19.37 3.50 3.43
N LEU A 5 18.68 2.49 3.96
CA LEU A 5 17.83 2.59 5.14
C LEU A 5 18.63 2.18 6.38
N ASP A 6 19.69 2.93 6.69
CA ASP A 6 20.28 2.81 8.03
C ASP A 6 19.22 3.16 9.09
N HIS A 7 19.35 2.58 10.28
CA HIS A 7 18.33 2.70 11.34
C HIS A 7 18.02 4.18 11.69
N GLN A 8 18.99 5.09 11.53
CA GLN A 8 18.82 6.51 11.83
C GLN A 8 18.02 7.26 10.74
N SER A 9 18.28 6.95 9.47
CA SER A 9 17.60 7.51 8.30
C SER A 9 16.16 7.03 8.23
N THR A 10 15.93 5.77 8.59
CA THR A 10 14.58 5.18 8.67
C THR A 10 13.75 5.81 9.79
N ALA A 11 14.34 6.00 10.97
CA ALA A 11 13.65 6.69 12.08
C ALA A 11 13.35 8.15 11.77
N ARG A 12 14.25 8.86 11.06
CA ARG A 12 13.99 10.22 10.57
C ARG A 12 12.85 10.23 9.56
N ALA A 13 12.83 9.29 8.62
CA ALA A 13 11.78 9.17 7.61
C ALA A 13 10.40 9.01 8.25
N LEU A 14 10.25 8.19 9.29
CA LEU A 14 8.97 8.08 10.02
C LEU A 14 8.57 9.38 10.69
N ARG A 15 9.51 10.07 11.35
CA ARG A 15 9.19 11.35 12.00
C ARG A 15 8.73 12.39 10.97
N SER A 16 9.40 12.45 9.82
CA SER A 16 9.01 13.32 8.70
C SER A 16 7.64 12.94 8.15
N LEU A 17 7.37 11.64 7.96
CA LEU A 17 6.06 11.15 7.50
C LEU A 17 4.95 11.47 8.51
N ALA A 18 5.19 11.26 9.80
CA ALA A 18 4.24 11.57 10.86
C ALA A 18 3.94 13.08 10.93
N ALA A 19 4.97 13.92 10.82
CA ALA A 19 4.81 15.37 10.77
C ALA A 19 4.00 15.81 9.53
N GLU A 20 4.22 15.18 8.38
CA GLU A 20 3.45 15.45 7.17
C GLU A 20 1.98 15.03 7.31
N LEU A 21 1.68 13.90 7.97
CA LEU A 21 0.29 13.52 8.28
C LEU A 21 -0.37 14.57 9.17
N THR A 22 0.30 15.01 10.24
CA THR A 22 -0.23 16.05 11.12
C THR A 22 -0.44 17.38 10.37
N ARG A 23 0.44 17.73 9.42
CA ARG A 23 0.25 18.90 8.56
C ARG A 23 -1.02 18.77 7.71
N ARG A 24 -1.24 17.59 7.11
CA ARG A 24 -2.43 17.30 6.29
C ARG A 24 -3.72 17.32 7.10
N GLU A 25 -3.72 16.72 8.29
CA GLU A 25 -4.86 16.74 9.22
C GLU A 25 -5.26 18.17 9.56
N ARG A 26 -4.29 19.03 9.90
CA ARG A 26 -4.53 20.45 10.18
C ARG A 26 -5.07 21.20 8.96
N LEU A 27 -4.56 20.89 7.76
CA LEU A 27 -5.03 21.52 6.52
C LEU A 27 -6.48 21.14 6.21
N LEU A 28 -6.84 19.85 6.33
CA LEU A 28 -8.22 19.38 6.17
C LEU A 28 -9.15 20.04 7.19
N ALA A 29 -8.74 20.06 8.47
CA ALA A 29 -9.51 20.68 9.54
C ALA A 29 -9.76 22.18 9.30
N ALA A 30 -8.75 22.91 8.81
CA ALA A 30 -8.89 24.34 8.50
C ALA A 30 -9.92 24.63 7.39
N HIS A 31 -10.19 23.66 6.52
CA HIS A 31 -11.16 23.78 5.43
C HIS A 31 -12.47 23.01 5.72
N GLY A 32 -12.61 22.41 6.91
CA GLY A 32 -13.78 21.57 7.24
C GLY A 32 -13.92 20.32 6.37
N ALA A 33 -12.85 19.91 5.67
CA ALA A 33 -12.83 18.79 4.74
C ALA A 33 -12.57 17.48 5.48
N ARG A 34 -13.24 16.39 5.07
CA ARG A 34 -13.06 15.05 5.64
C ARG A 34 -11.98 14.25 4.94
N ASP A 35 -11.74 14.54 3.66
CA ASP A 35 -10.67 13.96 2.88
C ASP A 35 -10.10 14.93 1.84
N VAL A 36 -8.93 14.61 1.29
CA VAL A 36 -8.23 15.43 0.29
C VAL A 36 -9.06 15.70 -0.97
N GLY A 37 -10.04 14.85 -1.29
CA GLY A 37 -10.95 15.08 -2.42
C GLY A 37 -12.01 16.14 -2.16
N GLU A 38 -12.25 16.52 -0.90
CA GLU A 38 -13.17 17.60 -0.51
C GLU A 38 -12.47 18.97 -0.40
N LEU A 39 -11.15 19.03 -0.59
CA LEU A 39 -10.42 20.30 -0.60
C LEU A 39 -10.79 21.14 -1.82
N PRO A 40 -10.90 22.47 -1.66
CA PRO A 40 -11.04 23.40 -2.78
C PRO A 40 -9.89 23.26 -3.79
N ASP A 41 -10.17 23.50 -5.08
CA ASP A 41 -9.20 23.36 -6.17
C ASP A 41 -7.99 24.31 -6.04
N ASP A 42 -8.14 25.43 -5.32
CA ASP A 42 -7.06 26.38 -5.03
C ASP A 42 -6.14 25.92 -3.89
N VAL A 43 -6.54 24.91 -3.11
CA VAL A 43 -5.73 24.30 -2.06
C VAL A 43 -4.94 23.12 -2.63
N ALA A 44 -3.73 23.42 -3.09
CA ALA A 44 -2.83 22.40 -3.64
C ALA A 44 -2.29 21.46 -2.55
N LEU A 45 -2.87 20.25 -2.46
CA LEU A 45 -2.32 19.15 -1.66
C LEU A 45 -2.01 17.93 -2.53
N ALA A 46 -0.71 17.69 -2.77
CA ALA A 46 -0.27 16.53 -3.53
C ALA A 46 -0.55 15.21 -2.79
N ARG A 47 -0.99 14.18 -3.52
CA ARG A 47 -1.07 12.82 -3.00
C ARG A 47 0.33 12.27 -2.74
N LEU A 48 0.50 11.56 -1.63
CA LEU A 48 1.76 10.93 -1.25
C LEU A 48 1.68 9.44 -1.52
N VAL A 49 2.62 8.90 -2.29
CA VAL A 49 2.77 7.46 -2.51
C VAL A 49 4.07 7.01 -1.85
N ILE A 50 3.95 6.08 -0.91
CA ILE A 50 5.07 5.44 -0.23
C ILE A 50 5.23 4.07 -0.85
N VAL A 51 6.39 3.82 -1.47
CA VAL A 51 6.72 2.53 -2.07
C VAL A 51 7.83 1.90 -1.24
N VAL A 52 7.58 0.69 -0.77
CA VAL A 52 8.57 -0.15 -0.12
C VAL A 52 8.85 -1.32 -1.06
N ASP A 53 10.06 -1.34 -1.60
CA ASP A 53 10.59 -2.50 -2.30
C ASP A 53 11.23 -3.46 -1.29
N GLU A 54 11.12 -4.76 -1.56
CA GLU A 54 11.56 -5.84 -0.66
C GLU A 54 11.10 -5.67 0.81
N PHE A 55 9.79 -5.60 1.00
CA PHE A 55 9.14 -5.42 2.30
C PHE A 55 9.54 -6.46 3.35
N ALA A 56 9.90 -7.69 2.94
CA ALA A 56 10.32 -8.73 3.87
C ALA A 56 11.60 -8.33 4.65
N THR A 57 12.59 -7.75 3.97
CA THR A 57 13.80 -7.24 4.60
C THR A 57 13.48 -6.15 5.63
N LEU A 58 12.51 -5.29 5.33
CA LEU A 58 12.10 -4.24 6.25
C LEU A 58 11.42 -4.80 7.52
N VAL A 59 10.64 -5.88 7.40
CA VAL A 59 10.05 -6.59 8.56
C VAL A 59 11.13 -7.23 9.42
N GLU A 60 12.12 -7.86 8.80
CA GLU A 60 13.24 -8.53 9.47
C GLU A 60 14.13 -7.53 10.21
N ASP A 61 14.54 -6.45 9.53
CA ASP A 61 15.53 -5.51 10.06
C ASP A 61 14.92 -4.46 10.99
N LEU A 62 13.68 -4.03 10.72
CA LEU A 62 13.04 -2.87 11.37
C LEU A 62 11.55 -3.10 11.67
N PRO A 63 11.19 -4.09 12.51
CA PRO A 63 9.79 -4.43 12.79
C PRO A 63 8.97 -3.25 13.37
N GLY A 64 9.59 -2.40 14.20
CA GLY A 64 8.93 -1.20 14.73
C GLY A 64 8.58 -0.17 13.65
N PHE A 65 9.33 -0.14 12.55
CA PHE A 65 9.03 0.75 11.42
C PHE A 65 7.80 0.29 10.64
N VAL A 66 7.65 -1.02 10.48
CA VAL A 66 6.50 -1.63 9.79
C VAL A 66 5.19 -1.29 10.50
N SER A 67 5.12 -1.45 11.83
CA SER A 67 3.94 -1.07 12.61
C SER A 67 3.59 0.42 12.43
N GLY A 68 4.60 1.29 12.38
CA GLY A 68 4.42 2.71 12.10
C GLY A 68 3.82 2.97 10.70
N LEU A 69 4.36 2.33 9.66
CA LEU A 69 3.84 2.44 8.29
C LEU A 69 2.41 1.94 8.14
N VAL A 70 2.07 0.82 8.79
CA VAL A 70 0.70 0.28 8.76
C VAL A 70 -0.27 1.24 9.45
N GLY A 71 0.10 1.81 10.60
CA GLY A 71 -0.69 2.84 11.28
C GLY A 71 -0.80 4.16 10.50
N ILE A 72 0.19 4.48 9.66
CA ILE A 72 0.12 5.58 8.69
C ILE A 72 -0.89 5.24 7.59
N ALA A 73 -0.84 4.04 7.01
CA ALA A 73 -1.74 3.62 5.94
C ALA A 73 -3.21 3.60 6.38
N GLN A 74 -3.49 3.18 7.61
CA GLN A 74 -4.83 3.20 8.22
C GLN A 74 -5.47 4.59 8.19
N ARG A 75 -4.72 5.61 8.62
CA ARG A 75 -5.17 7.01 8.66
C ARG A 75 -5.01 7.72 7.31
N GLY A 76 -4.11 7.22 6.48
CA GLY A 76 -3.62 7.87 5.27
C GLY A 76 -4.65 8.02 4.16
N ARG A 77 -5.69 7.17 4.12
CA ARG A 77 -6.68 7.17 3.02
C ARG A 77 -7.36 8.54 2.86
N SER A 78 -7.87 9.13 3.94
CA SER A 78 -8.51 10.45 3.89
C SER A 78 -7.50 11.57 3.67
N LEU A 79 -6.24 11.36 4.07
CA LEU A 79 -5.13 12.30 3.93
C LEU A 79 -4.43 12.22 2.56
N GLY A 80 -4.91 11.38 1.64
CA GLY A 80 -4.32 11.21 0.31
C GLY A 80 -2.94 10.55 0.34
N VAL A 81 -2.71 9.67 1.32
CA VAL A 81 -1.48 8.87 1.47
C VAL A 81 -1.76 7.42 1.08
N HIS A 82 -0.93 6.87 0.20
CA HIS A 82 -1.06 5.53 -0.35
C HIS A 82 0.23 4.74 -0.09
N LEU A 83 0.08 3.51 0.39
CA LEU A 83 1.19 2.60 0.65
C LEU A 83 1.20 1.48 -0.39
N VAL A 84 2.36 1.26 -1.01
CA VAL A 84 2.65 0.16 -1.93
C VAL A 84 3.76 -0.67 -1.32
N LEU A 85 3.46 -1.93 -1.02
CA LEU A 85 4.41 -2.89 -0.46
C LEU A 85 4.68 -3.95 -1.53
N ALA A 86 5.94 -4.10 -1.93
CA ALA A 86 6.40 -5.14 -2.83
C ALA A 86 7.38 -6.06 -2.08
N THR A 87 7.35 -7.36 -2.37
CA THR A 87 8.29 -8.34 -1.80
C THR A 87 8.43 -9.52 -2.74
N GLN A 88 9.63 -10.08 -2.81
CA GLN A 88 9.87 -11.37 -3.47
C GLN A 88 9.69 -12.55 -2.52
N ARG A 89 9.65 -12.29 -1.20
CA ARG A 89 9.55 -13.27 -0.12
C ARG A 89 8.26 -13.02 0.69
N PRO A 90 7.06 -13.34 0.14
CA PRO A 90 5.80 -13.03 0.81
C PRO A 90 5.55 -13.90 2.06
N SER A 91 6.15 -15.09 2.11
CA SER A 91 5.94 -16.10 3.15
C SER A 91 6.20 -15.57 4.55
N GLY A 92 5.13 -15.44 5.34
CA GLY A 92 5.22 -15.10 6.77
C GLY A 92 5.39 -13.61 7.08
N VAL A 93 5.56 -12.76 6.06
CA VAL A 93 5.67 -11.30 6.24
C VAL A 93 4.33 -10.60 6.07
N VAL A 94 3.36 -11.24 5.41
CA VAL A 94 2.00 -10.71 5.24
C VAL A 94 1.16 -11.02 6.47
N SER A 95 1.27 -10.18 7.50
CA SER A 95 0.48 -10.33 8.73
C SER A 95 -1.03 -10.05 8.49
N PRO A 96 -1.94 -10.52 9.37
CA PRO A 96 -3.36 -10.16 9.30
C PRO A 96 -3.61 -8.64 9.31
N GLU A 97 -2.79 -7.89 10.05
CA GLU A 97 -2.88 -6.44 10.12
C GLU A 97 -2.55 -5.78 8.77
N ILE A 98 -1.52 -6.27 8.08
CA ILE A 98 -1.17 -5.80 6.74
C ILE A 98 -2.28 -6.14 5.75
N ARG A 99 -2.85 -7.35 5.82
CA ARG A 99 -3.99 -7.74 4.96
C ARG A 99 -5.21 -6.86 5.17
N ALA A 100 -5.50 -6.47 6.41
CA ALA A 100 -6.63 -5.59 6.72
C ALA A 100 -6.44 -4.19 6.11
N ASN A 101 -5.20 -3.75 5.94
CA ASN A 101 -4.86 -2.39 5.48
C ASN A 101 -4.44 -2.30 4.01
N CYS A 102 -4.14 -3.43 3.37
CA CYS A 102 -3.86 -3.54 1.94
C CYS A 102 -5.11 -4.04 1.20
N SER A 103 -5.97 -3.09 0.82
CA SER A 103 -7.25 -3.38 0.14
C SER A 103 -7.08 -3.93 -1.28
N LEU A 104 -5.99 -3.54 -1.95
CA LEU A 104 -5.55 -4.09 -3.24
C LEU A 104 -4.36 -5.00 -2.99
N ARG A 105 -4.47 -6.25 -3.45
CA ARG A 105 -3.40 -7.23 -3.38
C ARG A 105 -3.16 -7.80 -4.76
N ILE A 106 -1.91 -7.73 -5.19
CA ILE A 106 -1.45 -8.22 -6.49
C ILE A 106 -0.43 -9.31 -6.23
N CYS A 107 -0.69 -10.49 -6.77
CA CYS A 107 0.25 -11.60 -6.74
C CYS A 107 0.72 -11.84 -8.18
N LEU A 108 2.02 -11.78 -8.38
CA LEU A 108 2.65 -12.24 -9.62
C LEU A 108 2.77 -13.77 -9.57
N ARG A 109 3.21 -14.39 -10.65
CA ARG A 109 3.39 -15.84 -10.68
C ARG A 109 4.37 -16.29 -9.59
N THR A 110 3.89 -17.12 -8.67
CA THR A 110 4.69 -17.75 -7.61
C THR A 110 5.03 -19.19 -8.02
N THR A 111 6.12 -19.73 -7.46
CA THR A 111 6.46 -21.15 -7.63
C THR A 111 5.65 -22.04 -6.71
N ASP A 112 5.18 -21.51 -5.58
CA ASP A 112 4.38 -22.22 -4.58
C ASP A 112 2.96 -21.62 -4.46
N GLU A 113 1.98 -22.49 -4.31
CA GLU A 113 0.60 -22.14 -4.02
C GLU A 113 0.44 -21.56 -2.60
N ALA A 114 1.33 -21.91 -1.66
CA ALA A 114 1.36 -21.33 -0.33
C ALA A 114 1.62 -19.81 -0.36
N GLU A 115 2.55 -19.35 -1.19
CA GLU A 115 2.87 -17.93 -1.37
C GLU A 115 1.67 -17.15 -1.92
N ALA A 116 0.97 -17.73 -2.90
CA ALA A 116 -0.24 -17.16 -3.45
C ALA A 116 -1.35 -17.03 -2.39
N ARG A 117 -1.52 -18.07 -1.56
CA ARG A 117 -2.49 -18.05 -0.46
C ARG A 117 -2.15 -16.99 0.58
N ASP A 118 -0.88 -16.77 0.90
CA ASP A 118 -0.50 -15.77 1.90
C ASP A 118 -0.83 -14.33 1.44
N VAL A 119 -0.57 -14.04 0.16
CA VAL A 119 -0.85 -12.74 -0.46
C VAL A 119 -2.34 -12.56 -0.75
N LEU A 120 -2.96 -13.46 -1.53
CA LEU A 120 -4.33 -13.31 -2.02
C LEU A 120 -5.37 -13.80 -1.02
N GLY A 121 -5.04 -14.75 -0.14
CA GLY A 121 -6.01 -15.55 0.62
C GLY A 121 -6.64 -16.66 -0.22
N SER A 122 -6.08 -16.99 -1.38
CA SER A 122 -6.45 -18.14 -2.20
C SER A 122 -5.29 -18.56 -3.10
N ALA A 123 -5.39 -19.76 -3.67
CA ALA A 123 -4.55 -20.19 -4.77
C ALA A 123 -4.64 -19.23 -5.97
N LEU A 124 -3.60 -19.23 -6.81
CA LEU A 124 -3.69 -18.64 -8.14
C LEU A 124 -4.62 -19.49 -9.02
N PRO A 125 -5.40 -18.85 -9.92
CA PRO A 125 -6.20 -19.61 -10.87
C PRO A 125 -5.30 -20.41 -11.83
N PRO A 126 -5.73 -21.61 -12.27
CA PRO A 126 -4.93 -22.43 -13.19
C PRO A 126 -4.69 -21.75 -14.56
N SER A 127 -5.51 -20.76 -14.92
CA SER A 127 -5.35 -19.92 -16.11
C SER A 127 -4.38 -18.75 -15.93
N CYS A 128 -3.65 -18.67 -14.81
CA CYS A 128 -2.70 -17.60 -14.56
C CYS A 128 -1.63 -17.55 -15.67
N PRO A 129 -1.52 -16.44 -16.43
CA PRO A 129 -0.58 -16.35 -17.53
C PRO A 129 0.87 -16.44 -17.01
N PRO A 130 1.82 -16.93 -17.84
CA PRO A 130 3.23 -16.96 -17.48
C PRO A 130 3.82 -15.55 -17.26
N THR A 131 3.22 -14.54 -17.86
CA THR A 131 3.57 -13.13 -17.70
C THR A 131 2.29 -12.33 -17.44
N GLY A 132 2.07 -11.92 -16.19
CA GLY A 132 0.98 -11.01 -15.85
C GLY A 132 0.55 -11.09 -14.37
N PRO A 133 0.11 -9.97 -13.77
CA PRO A 133 -0.37 -9.94 -12.39
C PRO A 133 -1.79 -10.54 -12.25
N VAL A 134 -2.04 -11.25 -11.15
CA VAL A 134 -3.39 -11.56 -10.66
C VAL A 134 -3.71 -10.64 -9.49
N ALA A 135 -4.81 -9.89 -9.58
CA ALA A 135 -5.21 -8.91 -8.57
C ALA A 135 -6.52 -9.33 -7.87
N ARG A 136 -6.58 -9.12 -6.56
CA ARG A 136 -7.81 -9.22 -5.75
C ARG A 136 -8.08 -7.85 -5.11
N GLY A 137 -9.30 -7.35 -5.29
CA GLY A 137 -9.80 -6.14 -4.60
C GLY A 137 -10.89 -6.50 -3.59
N CYS A 138 -10.91 -5.84 -2.44
CA CYS A 138 -12.05 -5.88 -1.51
C CYS A 138 -13.15 -4.89 -1.98
N GLY A 139 -14.07 -5.36 -2.81
CA GLY A 139 -15.28 -4.64 -3.22
C GLY A 139 -16.17 -5.56 -4.07
N PRO A 140 -17.50 -5.35 -4.12
CA PRO A 140 -18.36 -6.14 -5.00
C PRO A 140 -17.83 -6.01 -6.43
N ALA A 141 -17.56 -7.15 -7.06
CA ALA A 141 -17.10 -7.21 -8.43
C ALA A 141 -18.17 -6.59 -9.34
N ALA A 142 -18.00 -5.31 -9.69
CA ALA A 142 -18.76 -4.74 -10.78
C ALA A 142 -18.37 -5.52 -12.06
N PRO A 143 -19.33 -6.08 -12.81
CA PRO A 143 -19.02 -6.86 -14.00
C PRO A 143 -18.32 -5.95 -15.02
N ARG A 144 -17.01 -6.15 -15.20
CA ARG A 144 -16.26 -5.54 -16.29
C ARG A 144 -16.79 -6.10 -17.61
N ARG A 145 -17.65 -5.35 -18.30
CA ARG A 145 -17.92 -5.54 -19.72
C ARG A 145 -16.62 -5.27 -20.48
N SER A 146 -15.99 -6.31 -21.00
CA SER A 146 -14.92 -6.19 -21.98
C SER A 146 -15.51 -5.72 -23.31
N SER A 147 -15.52 -4.41 -23.55
CA SER A 147 -15.56 -3.89 -24.91
C SER A 147 -14.12 -3.67 -25.36
N SER A 148 -13.63 -4.63 -26.14
CA SER A 148 -12.49 -4.45 -27.02
C SER A 148 -12.73 -3.25 -27.93
N ARG A 149 -11.93 -2.19 -27.76
CA ARG A 149 -11.44 -1.29 -28.81
C ARG A 149 -10.60 -0.21 -28.15
N TRP A 150 -9.31 -0.25 -28.40
CA TRP A 150 -8.49 0.95 -28.49
C TRP A 150 -7.74 0.89 -29.84
N PRO A 151 -7.52 2.07 -30.45
CA PRO A 151 -7.19 2.26 -31.86
C PRO A 151 -5.76 1.83 -32.24
#